data_AF-A0A5E7E8G9-F1
#
_entry.id   AF-A0A5E7E8G9-F1
#
_cell.length_a   1.000
_cell.length_b   1.000
_cell.length_c   1.000
_cell.angle_alpha   90.00
_cell.angle_beta   90.00
_cell.angle_gamma   90.00
#
_symmetry.space_group_name_H-M   'P 1'
#
loop_
_entity.id
_entity.type
_entity.pdbx_description
1 polymer ?
#
loop_
_entity_poly.entity_id
_entity_poly.type
_entity_poly.pdbx_seq_one_letter_code
_entity_poly.pdbx_strand_id
1 'polypeptide(L)'
;MSKFDEIQKQYISLRDAEDAYWEKLDTARETVRTGFADYLGVAADEKVGLSGEPRIWFGGKLNFSGKSGHETERESNELVFTLNLILDRADRSFPPNTLKFRCRLKYAAENFMIHLVDSEKSYFTAKSDFTPFYEYMYAEGQKRLSVFVQPFSVD
;
A
#
# COMPACT_ATOMS: atom_id res chain seq x y z
N MET A 1 37.62 -10.40 25.06
CA MET A 1 36.72 -10.28 23.89
C MET A 1 37.59 -10.02 22.68
N SER A 2 37.47 -10.83 21.63
CA SER A 2 38.31 -10.74 20.43
C SER A 2 37.80 -9.63 19.50
N LYS A 3 38.65 -9.19 18.55
CA LYS A 3 38.21 -8.27 17.47
C LYS A 3 37.11 -8.87 16.59
N PHE A 4 37.08 -10.19 16.46
CA PHE A 4 36.00 -10.89 15.79
C PHE A 4 34.69 -10.80 16.59
N ASP A 5 34.74 -10.97 17.92
CA ASP A 5 33.56 -10.86 18.80
C ASP A 5 32.96 -9.44 18.77
N GLU A 6 33.82 -8.40 18.70
CA GLU A 6 33.39 -7.00 18.52
C GLU A 6 32.59 -6.83 17.21
N ILE A 7 33.12 -7.34 16.09
CA ILE A 7 32.47 -7.29 14.78
C ILE A 7 31.15 -8.08 14.79
N GLN A 8 31.15 -9.29 15.36
CA GLN A 8 29.97 -10.14 15.42
C GLN A 8 28.85 -9.47 16.23
N LYS A 9 29.19 -8.84 17.36
CA LYS A 9 28.21 -8.09 18.17
C LYS A 9 27.63 -6.89 17.40
N GLN A 10 28.46 -6.16 16.67
CA GLN A 10 27.99 -5.05 15.83
C GLN A 10 27.06 -5.54 14.71
N TYR A 11 27.43 -6.63 14.05
CA TYR A 11 26.60 -7.24 13.00
C TYR A 11 25.22 -7.68 13.54
N ILE A 12 25.17 -8.38 14.67
CA ILE A 12 23.92 -8.79 15.31
C ILE A 12 23.05 -7.56 15.63
N SER A 13 23.64 -6.53 16.24
CA SER A 13 22.91 -5.30 16.56
C SER A 13 22.36 -4.58 15.33
N LEU A 14 23.08 -4.60 14.20
CA LEU A 14 22.62 -3.99 12.95
C LEU A 14 21.50 -4.81 12.30
N ARG A 15 21.64 -6.14 12.28
CA ARG A 15 20.61 -7.04 11.77
C ARG A 15 19.31 -6.90 12.56
N ASP A 16 19.39 -6.92 13.89
CA ASP A 16 18.20 -6.83 14.74
C ASP A 16 17.51 -5.44 14.59
N ALA A 17 18.28 -4.37 14.37
CA ALA A 17 17.75 -3.05 14.08
C ALA A 17 17.09 -2.97 12.68
N GLU A 18 17.66 -3.65 11.69
CA GLU A 18 17.08 -3.78 10.36
C GLU A 18 15.76 -4.57 10.38
N ASP A 19 15.71 -5.70 11.09
CA ASP A 19 14.50 -6.51 11.23
C ASP A 19 13.37 -5.70 11.88
N ALA A 20 13.68 -4.98 12.98
CA ALA A 20 12.72 -4.10 13.65
C ALA A 20 12.25 -2.94 12.76
N TYR A 21 13.12 -2.42 11.89
CA TYR A 21 12.76 -1.39 10.91
C TYR A 21 11.73 -1.92 9.91
N TRP A 22 11.98 -3.10 9.35
CA TRP A 22 11.09 -3.70 8.37
C TRP A 22 9.74 -4.12 8.96
N GLU A 23 9.72 -4.68 10.17
CA GLU A 23 8.48 -5.01 10.89
C GLU A 23 7.62 -3.75 11.14
N LYS A 24 8.26 -2.63 11.48
CA LYS A 24 7.58 -1.34 11.65
C LYS A 24 6.94 -0.85 10.34
N LEU A 25 7.64 -0.97 9.21
CA LEU A 25 7.08 -0.58 7.92
C LEU A 25 5.92 -1.49 7.50
N ASP A 26 6.01 -2.79 7.78
CA ASP A 26 4.93 -3.73 7.45
C ASP A 26 3.67 -3.47 8.29
N THR A 27 3.84 -3.19 9.58
CA THR A 27 2.74 -2.79 10.47
C THR A 27 2.07 -1.50 9.99
N ALA A 28 2.86 -0.51 9.59
CA ALA A 28 2.35 0.75 9.05
C ALA A 28 1.63 0.54 7.70
N ARG A 29 2.14 -0.35 6.84
CA ARG A 29 1.46 -0.76 5.60
C ARG A 29 0.07 -1.31 5.92
N GLU A 30 -0.06 -2.28 6.83
CA GLU A 30 -1.38 -2.83 7.22
C GLU A 30 -2.31 -1.77 7.86
N THR A 31 -1.75 -0.83 8.63
CA THR A 31 -2.49 0.32 9.19
C THR A 31 -3.05 1.21 8.08
N VAL A 32 -2.28 1.44 7.01
CA VAL A 32 -2.74 2.20 5.85
C VAL A 32 -3.92 1.51 5.17
N ARG A 33 -3.89 0.18 4.99
CA ARG A 33 -4.99 -0.58 4.38
C ARG A 33 -6.27 -0.48 5.20
N THR A 34 -6.17 -0.78 6.49
CA THR A 34 -7.32 -0.80 7.40
C THR A 34 -7.91 0.60 7.57
N GLY A 35 -7.08 1.60 7.86
CA GLY A 35 -7.57 2.97 8.02
C GLY A 35 -8.11 3.59 6.73
N PHE A 36 -7.61 3.21 5.55
CA PHE A 36 -8.23 3.64 4.29
C PHE A 36 -9.59 2.95 4.06
N ALA A 37 -9.74 1.68 4.44
CA ALA A 37 -11.05 1.00 4.38
C ALA A 37 -12.07 1.68 5.31
N ASP A 38 -11.65 1.98 6.54
CA ASP A 38 -12.48 2.67 7.53
C ASP A 38 -12.86 4.07 7.05
N TYR A 39 -11.92 4.83 6.48
CA TYR A 39 -12.18 6.13 5.87
C TYR A 39 -13.25 6.05 4.76
N LEU A 40 -13.22 4.98 3.95
CA LEU A 40 -14.22 4.74 2.90
C LEU A 40 -15.55 4.17 3.44
N GLY A 41 -15.62 3.79 4.71
CA GLY A 41 -16.81 3.17 5.31
C GLY A 41 -17.07 1.75 4.84
N VAL A 42 -16.03 0.99 4.49
CA VAL A 42 -16.12 -0.40 4.03
C VAL A 42 -15.25 -1.33 4.88
N ALA A 43 -15.63 -2.60 5.02
CA ALA A 43 -14.78 -3.57 5.69
C ALA A 43 -13.63 -4.02 4.76
N ALA A 44 -12.38 -3.89 5.23
CA ALA A 44 -11.19 -4.23 4.44
C ALA A 44 -11.19 -5.68 3.92
N ASP A 45 -11.69 -6.61 4.75
CA ASP A 45 -11.74 -8.06 4.49
C ASP A 45 -13.04 -8.55 3.85
N GLU A 46 -13.98 -7.64 3.55
CA GLU A 46 -15.21 -8.00 2.82
C GLU A 46 -14.83 -8.61 1.47
N LYS A 47 -15.21 -9.86 1.23
CA LYS A 47 -14.94 -10.53 -0.05
C LYS A 47 -15.93 -10.08 -1.11
N VAL A 48 -15.41 -9.63 -2.25
CA VAL A 48 -16.23 -8.88 -3.23
C VAL A 48 -15.94 -9.32 -4.65
N GLY A 49 -17.00 -9.43 -5.45
CA GLY A 49 -16.93 -9.91 -6.82
C GLY A 49 -16.73 -11.42 -6.89
N LEU A 50 -16.67 -11.94 -8.12
CA LEU A 50 -16.46 -13.36 -8.37
C LEU A 50 -15.02 -13.82 -8.11
N SER A 51 -14.07 -12.90 -7.88
CA SER A 51 -12.68 -13.25 -7.56
C SER A 51 -12.48 -13.73 -6.13
N GLY A 52 -13.41 -13.44 -5.20
CA GLY A 52 -13.29 -13.82 -3.79
C GLY A 52 -12.17 -13.09 -3.01
N GLU A 53 -11.58 -12.07 -3.61
CA GLU A 53 -10.56 -11.20 -3.02
C GLU A 53 -11.20 -10.20 -2.04
N PRO A 54 -10.46 -9.75 -1.02
CA PRO A 54 -10.92 -8.67 -0.14
C PRO A 54 -11.18 -7.37 -0.89
N ARG A 55 -12.09 -6.54 -0.38
CA ARG A 55 -12.43 -5.20 -0.88
C ARG A 55 -11.20 -4.34 -1.07
N ILE A 56 -10.29 -4.39 -0.10
CA ILE A 56 -9.00 -3.72 -0.13
C ILE A 56 -7.91 -4.73 0.21
N TRP A 57 -6.89 -4.86 -0.63
CA TRP A 57 -5.81 -5.83 -0.43
C TRP A 57 -4.49 -5.40 -1.08
N PHE A 58 -3.40 -6.04 -0.66
CA PHE A 58 -2.04 -5.79 -1.19
C PHE A 58 -1.66 -6.81 -2.26
N GLY A 59 -1.20 -6.36 -3.44
CA GLY A 59 -0.54 -7.23 -4.43
C GLY A 59 -1.00 -7.09 -5.88
N GLY A 60 -0.54 -7.97 -6.77
CA GLY A 60 -1.07 -8.14 -8.12
C GLY A 60 -2.02 -9.34 -8.18
N LYS A 61 -3.07 -9.30 -9.01
CA LYS A 61 -3.99 -10.45 -9.14
C LYS A 61 -3.16 -11.72 -9.35
N LEU A 62 -3.59 -12.84 -8.78
CA LEU A 62 -3.16 -14.16 -9.21
C LEU A 62 -3.52 -14.32 -10.70
N ASN A 63 -2.64 -13.86 -11.59
CA ASN A 63 -2.78 -14.11 -13.01
C ASN A 63 -2.50 -15.60 -13.23
N PHE A 64 -3.24 -16.22 -14.15
CA PHE A 64 -3.04 -17.62 -14.60
C PHE A 64 -1.60 -17.94 -15.07
N SER A 65 -0.73 -16.93 -15.22
CA SER A 65 0.67 -17.03 -15.63
C SER A 65 1.68 -17.10 -14.47
N GLY A 66 1.25 -17.17 -13.21
CA GLY A 66 2.14 -17.47 -12.07
C GLY A 66 3.20 -16.41 -11.74
N LYS A 67 3.08 -15.18 -12.26
CA LYS A 67 3.89 -14.03 -11.83
C LYS A 67 2.99 -12.84 -11.50
N SER A 68 2.95 -12.47 -10.22
CA SER A 68 2.41 -11.20 -9.73
C SER A 68 3.62 -10.32 -9.36
N GLY A 69 4.02 -9.47 -10.30
CA GLY A 69 5.30 -8.75 -10.22
C GLY A 69 5.32 -7.52 -9.33
N HIS A 70 4.29 -7.24 -8.52
CA HIS A 70 4.30 -6.14 -7.53
C HIS A 70 3.64 -6.61 -6.23
N GLU A 71 4.42 -7.38 -5.49
CA GLU A 71 4.18 -7.87 -4.13
C GLU A 71 5.21 -7.16 -3.26
N THR A 72 4.77 -6.47 -2.21
CA THR A 72 5.58 -5.73 -1.23
C THR A 72 7.10 -5.93 -1.35
N GLU A 73 7.80 -4.96 -1.93
CA GLU A 73 9.23 -5.03 -2.24
C GLU A 73 10.03 -4.16 -1.25
N ARG A 74 11.20 -4.63 -0.83
CA ARG A 74 12.17 -3.81 -0.09
C ARG A 74 13.10 -3.13 -1.10
N GLU A 75 12.98 -1.81 -1.26
CA GLU A 75 13.84 -1.02 -2.13
C GLU A 75 14.69 -0.06 -1.27
N SER A 76 15.99 -0.34 -1.13
CA SER A 76 16.89 0.45 -0.27
C SER A 76 16.36 0.51 1.18
N ASN A 77 15.95 1.68 1.66
CA ASN A 77 15.33 1.89 2.96
C ASN A 77 13.81 2.12 2.88
N GLU A 78 13.16 1.72 1.78
CA GLU A 78 11.73 1.93 1.55
C GLU A 78 11.02 0.58 1.35
N LEU A 79 9.77 0.52 1.82
CA LEU A 79 8.83 -0.54 1.52
C LEU A 79 7.91 -0.08 0.38
N VAL A 80 7.92 -0.80 -0.74
CA VAL A 80 7.12 -0.48 -1.91
C VAL A 80 5.97 -1.47 -2.01
N PHE A 81 4.73 -1.00 -1.99
CA PHE A 81 3.55 -1.86 -2.03
C PHE A 81 2.45 -1.28 -2.91
N THR A 82 1.53 -2.13 -3.38
CA THR A 82 0.35 -1.70 -4.15
C THR A 82 -0.90 -2.02 -3.36
N LEU A 83 -1.70 -0.99 -3.07
CA LEU A 83 -3.03 -1.13 -2.51
C LEU A 83 -4.07 -1.21 -3.63
N ASN A 84 -4.88 -2.26 -3.65
CA ASN A 84 -5.92 -2.49 -4.63
C ASN A 84 -7.29 -2.29 -3.99
N LEU A 85 -8.14 -1.47 -4.59
CA LEU A 85 -9.52 -1.24 -4.17
C LEU A 85 -10.47 -1.76 -5.24
N ILE A 86 -11.30 -2.76 -4.91
CA ILE A 86 -12.34 -3.28 -5.80
C ILE A 86 -13.55 -2.35 -5.77
N LEU A 87 -13.92 -1.82 -6.94
CA LEU A 87 -15.04 -0.89 -7.11
C LEU A 87 -16.38 -1.58 -7.39
N ASP A 88 -16.34 -2.84 -7.81
CA ASP A 88 -17.55 -3.55 -8.19
C ASP A 88 -18.41 -3.92 -6.98
N ARG A 89 -19.71 -4.05 -7.25
CA ARG A 89 -20.62 -4.72 -6.33
C ARG A 89 -20.29 -6.22 -6.29
N ALA A 90 -20.68 -6.87 -5.18
CA ALA A 90 -20.23 -8.20 -4.83
C ALA A 90 -20.47 -9.31 -5.88
N ASP A 91 -21.31 -9.07 -6.89
CA ASP A 91 -21.91 -10.10 -7.76
C ASP A 91 -21.76 -9.89 -9.28
N ARG A 92 -21.00 -8.88 -9.78
CA ARG A 92 -21.21 -8.41 -11.16
C ARG A 92 -20.13 -8.64 -12.22
N SER A 93 -18.87 -8.90 -11.86
CA SER A 93 -17.76 -8.83 -12.83
C SER A 93 -16.62 -9.83 -12.55
N PHE A 94 -15.97 -10.28 -13.63
CA PHE A 94 -14.68 -10.96 -13.60
C PHE A 94 -13.90 -10.62 -14.88
N PRO A 95 -12.67 -10.07 -14.79
CA PRO A 95 -12.01 -9.57 -13.58
C PRO A 95 -12.76 -8.38 -12.93
N PRO A 96 -12.68 -8.18 -11.59
CA PRO A 96 -13.24 -6.98 -10.98
C PRO A 96 -12.47 -5.72 -11.41
N ASN A 97 -13.21 -4.62 -11.59
CA ASN A 97 -12.75 -3.25 -11.72
C ASN A 97 -12.07 -2.83 -10.42
N THR A 98 -10.82 -2.40 -10.54
CA THR A 98 -9.95 -2.15 -9.39
C THR A 98 -9.19 -0.86 -9.60
N LEU A 99 -9.17 0.01 -8.58
CA LEU A 99 -8.20 1.11 -8.51
C LEU A 99 -6.93 0.61 -7.81
N LYS A 100 -5.77 0.95 -8.38
CA LYS A 100 -4.47 0.54 -7.86
C LYS A 100 -3.67 1.75 -7.42
N PHE A 101 -3.18 1.73 -6.19
CA PHE A 101 -2.37 2.80 -5.61
C PHE A 101 -1.00 2.22 -5.24
N ARG A 102 0.02 2.50 -6.05
CA ARG A 102 1.40 2.11 -5.73
C ARG A 102 1.99 3.13 -4.76
N CYS A 103 2.47 2.65 -3.62
CA CYS A 103 2.98 3.43 -2.52
C CYS A 103 4.45 3.10 -2.25
N ARG A 104 5.21 4.10 -1.82
CA ARG A 104 6.52 3.95 -1.17
C ARG A 104 6.41 4.44 0.25
N LEU A 105 6.88 3.65 1.21
CA LEU A 105 6.81 3.94 2.63
C LEU A 105 8.19 3.84 3.26
N LYS A 106 8.58 4.84 4.03
CA LYS A 106 9.79 4.80 4.86
C LYS A 106 9.55 5.42 6.21
N TYR A 107 10.42 5.10 7.16
CA TYR A 107 10.40 5.66 8.51
C TYR A 107 11.71 6.38 8.78
N ALA A 108 11.65 7.67 9.10
CA ALA A 108 12.82 8.48 9.36
C ALA A 108 12.50 9.55 10.41
N ALA A 109 13.44 9.76 11.34
CA ALA A 109 13.30 10.77 12.40
C ALA A 109 11.93 10.74 13.09
N GLU A 110 11.48 9.54 13.50
CA GLU A 110 10.20 9.30 14.18
C GLU A 110 8.92 9.57 13.36
N ASN A 111 9.08 9.78 12.05
CA ASN A 111 7.96 10.05 11.14
C ASN A 111 7.88 8.97 10.06
N PHE A 112 6.66 8.63 9.68
CA PHE A 112 6.41 7.91 8.44
C PHE A 112 6.33 8.88 7.28
N MET A 113 6.95 8.51 6.18
CA MET A 113 6.82 9.19 4.91
C MET A 113 6.21 8.22 3.91
N ILE A 114 5.05 8.58 3.37
CA ILE A 114 4.33 7.78 2.38
C ILE A 114 4.13 8.59 1.10
N HIS A 115 4.41 7.96 -0.03
CA HIS A 115 4.38 8.58 -1.34
C HIS A 115 3.63 7.70 -2.34
N LEU A 116 2.70 8.27 -3.11
CA LEU A 116 2.10 7.58 -4.26
C LEU A 116 3.01 7.72 -5.47
N VAL A 117 3.42 6.61 -6.09
CA VAL A 117 4.41 6.61 -7.18
C VAL A 117 3.94 7.40 -8.41
N ASP A 118 2.63 7.41 -8.70
CA ASP A 118 2.07 8.15 -9.84
C ASP A 118 1.76 9.62 -9.49
N SER A 119 2.30 10.14 -8.40
CA SER A 119 2.03 11.46 -7.85
C SER A 119 3.31 12.19 -7.51
N GLU A 120 3.30 13.52 -7.55
CA GLU A 120 4.40 14.34 -7.06
C GLU A 120 4.33 14.59 -5.54
N LYS A 121 3.29 14.12 -4.85
CA LYS A 121 3.07 14.41 -3.42
C LYS A 121 3.60 13.33 -2.50
N SER A 122 4.25 13.76 -1.43
CA SER A 122 4.67 12.92 -0.31
C SER A 122 4.02 13.43 0.97
N TYR A 123 3.61 12.50 1.81
CA TYR A 123 2.91 12.77 3.06
C TYR A 123 3.80 12.36 4.22
N PHE A 124 3.85 13.22 5.22
CA PHE A 124 4.62 13.02 6.44
C PHE A 124 3.63 12.93 7.59
N THR A 125 3.76 11.89 8.40
CA THR A 125 2.93 11.75 9.60
C THR A 125 3.74 11.31 10.80
N ALA A 126 3.42 11.92 11.94
CA ALA A 126 3.87 11.51 13.25
C ALA A 126 2.85 10.51 13.83
N LYS A 127 3.32 9.50 14.57
CA LYS A 127 2.47 8.61 15.39
C LYS A 127 1.35 7.86 14.62
N SER A 128 1.63 7.45 13.39
CA SER A 128 0.76 6.57 12.59
C SER A 128 -0.62 7.15 12.23
N ASP A 129 -0.82 8.47 12.28
CA ASP A 129 -2.05 9.10 11.77
C ASP A 129 -1.94 9.33 10.26
N PHE A 130 -2.48 8.41 9.47
CA PHE A 130 -2.46 8.50 8.02
C PHE A 130 -3.70 9.21 7.44
N THR A 131 -4.53 9.88 8.25
CA THR A 131 -5.77 10.54 7.77
C THR A 131 -5.54 11.48 6.59
N PRO A 132 -4.54 12.40 6.60
CA PRO A 132 -4.28 13.26 5.45
C PRO A 132 -3.92 12.49 4.17
N PHE A 133 -3.31 11.31 4.34
CA PHE A 133 -2.99 10.43 3.23
C PHE A 133 -4.25 9.74 2.67
N TYR A 134 -5.21 9.37 3.52
CA TYR A 134 -6.50 8.79 3.09
C TYR A 134 -7.33 9.77 2.26
N GLU A 135 -7.45 11.02 2.72
CA GLU A 135 -8.13 12.09 1.99
C GLU A 135 -7.51 12.28 0.59
N TYR A 136 -6.19 12.23 0.53
CA TYR A 136 -5.46 12.33 -0.72
C TYR A 136 -5.70 11.14 -1.65
N MET A 137 -5.61 9.92 -1.14
CA MET A 137 -5.91 8.70 -1.90
C MET A 137 -7.33 8.74 -2.48
N TYR A 138 -8.29 9.22 -1.68
CA TYR A 138 -9.67 9.38 -2.12
C TYR A 138 -9.79 10.39 -3.27
N ALA A 139 -9.19 11.57 -3.13
CA ALA A 139 -9.20 12.59 -4.18
C ALA A 139 -8.53 12.11 -5.48
N GLU A 140 -7.40 11.39 -5.36
CA GLU A 140 -6.71 10.78 -6.49
C GLU A 140 -7.58 9.69 -7.16
N GLY A 141 -8.28 8.87 -6.36
CA GLY A 141 -9.26 7.91 -6.86
C GLY A 141 -10.38 8.58 -7.66
N GLN A 142 -10.96 9.66 -7.15
CA GLN A 142 -11.99 10.44 -7.85
C GLN A 142 -11.47 11.03 -9.17
N LYS A 143 -10.26 11.58 -9.17
CA LYS A 143 -9.60 12.10 -10.37
C LYS A 143 -9.41 11.00 -11.43
N ARG A 144 -8.90 9.83 -11.04
CA ARG A 144 -8.72 8.68 -11.96
C ARG A 144 -10.05 8.21 -12.53
N LEU A 145 -11.12 8.22 -11.73
CA LEU A 145 -12.46 7.85 -12.17
C LEU A 145 -13.08 8.87 -13.14
N SER A 146 -12.84 10.16 -12.95
CA SER A 146 -13.41 11.20 -13.82
C SER A 146 -13.01 11.10 -15.29
N VAL A 147 -11.86 10.47 -15.59
CA VAL A 147 -11.41 10.22 -16.97
C VAL A 147 -12.37 9.30 -17.71
N PHE A 148 -13.07 8.41 -17.00
CA PHE A 148 -14.04 7.48 -17.58
C PHE A 148 -15.46 8.04 -17.69
N VAL A 149 -15.72 9.23 -17.13
CA VAL A 149 -17.04 9.87 -17.08
C VAL A 149 -17.18 10.99 -18.12
N GLN A 150 -16.16 11.27 -18.94
CA GLN A 150 -16.31 12.26 -20.00
C GLN A 150 -17.41 11.83 -20.97
N PRO A 151 -18.44 12.66 -21.21
CA PRO A 151 -19.47 12.35 -22.18
C PRO A 151 -18.79 12.23 -23.54
N PHE A 152 -19.11 11.17 -24.29
CA PHE A 152 -18.88 11.17 -25.71
C PHE A 152 -19.61 12.39 -26.27
N SER A 153 -18.87 13.44 -26.59
CA SER A 153 -19.35 14.50 -27.46
C SER A 153 -19.65 13.83 -28.78
N VAL A 154 -20.93 13.54 -29.02
CA VAL A 154 -21.41 13.14 -30.33
C VAL A 154 -21.48 14.44 -31.13
N ASP A 155 -20.45 14.68 -31.94
CA ASP A 155 -20.51 15.65 -33.04
C ASP A 155 -21.50 15.14 -34.12
#